data_AF-A0A1J4SB43-F1
#
_entry.id   AF-A0A1J4SB43-F1
#
_cell.length_a   1.000
_cell.length_b   1.000
_cell.length_c   1.000
_cell.angle_alpha   90.00
_cell.angle_beta   90.00
_cell.angle_gamma   90.00
#
_symmetry.space_group_name_H-M   'P 1'
#
loop_
_entity.id
_entity.type
_entity.pdbx_description
1 polymer ?
#
loop_
_entity_poly.entity_id
_entity_poly.type
_entity_poly.pdbx_seq_one_letter_code
_entity_poly.pdbx_strand_id
1 'polypeptide(L)'
;MLYEIFNSLKEAHGQDYFTSRVSDEIVQNLNPKFELREYQKEALGRFDFYFNGYQKRQSKENVLTEEDFEEKDIVLISDEAHHRQKVQHWKRHLTILKKKI
;
A
#
# COMPACT_ATOMS: atom_id res chain seq x y z
N MET A 1 23.23 -1.17 5.82
CA MET A 1 22.11 -1.21 4.84
C MET A 1 20.85 -0.64 5.50
N LEU A 2 19.81 -0.27 4.75
CA LEU A 2 18.59 0.35 5.32
C LEU A 2 17.94 -0.52 6.43
N TYR A 3 17.93 -1.84 6.28
CA TYR A 3 17.39 -2.75 7.29
C TYR A 3 18.15 -2.71 8.63
N GLU A 4 19.47 -2.53 8.58
CA GLU A 4 20.30 -2.38 9.80
C GLU A 4 19.92 -1.10 10.55
N ILE A 5 19.68 -0.01 9.82
CA ILE A 5 19.23 1.26 10.42
C ILE A 5 17.89 1.07 11.13
N PHE A 6 16.94 0.37 10.50
CA PHE A 6 15.66 0.09 11.14
C PHE A 6 15.81 -0.75 12.40
N ASN A 7 16.65 -1.78 12.38
CA ASN A 7 16.90 -2.60 13.55
C ASN A 7 17.55 -1.82 14.68
N SER A 8 18.60 -1.03 14.39
CA SER A 8 19.24 -0.18 15.41
C SER A 8 18.26 0.84 16.02
N LEU A 9 17.37 1.44 15.22
CA LEU A 9 16.34 2.36 15.72
C LEU A 9 15.34 1.63 16.63
N LYS A 10 14.89 0.44 16.24
CA LYS A 10 13.98 -0.39 17.04
C LYS A 10 14.62 -0.83 18.36
N GLU A 11 15.90 -1.18 18.34
CA GLU A 11 16.65 -1.52 19.56
C GLU A 11 16.84 -0.30 20.48
N ALA A 12 17.12 0.88 19.92
CA ALA A 12 17.37 2.10 20.69
C ALA A 12 16.11 2.73 21.27
N HIS A 13 14.98 2.67 20.56
CA HIS A 13 13.75 3.40 20.91
C HIS A 13 12.60 2.50 21.41
N GLY A 14 12.76 1.18 21.36
CA GLY A 14 11.75 0.23 21.81
C GLY A 14 11.10 -0.55 20.66
N GLN A 15 10.53 -1.71 21.02
CA GLN A 15 9.93 -2.64 20.06
C GLN A 15 8.73 -2.04 19.32
N ASP A 16 8.04 -1.09 19.94
CA ASP A 16 6.87 -0.38 19.44
C ASP A 16 7.20 0.89 18.64
N TYR A 17 8.49 1.21 18.46
CA TYR A 17 8.93 2.43 17.78
C TYR A 17 8.34 2.62 16.37
N PHE A 18 8.10 1.53 15.64
CA PHE A 18 7.48 1.59 14.32
C PHE A 18 5.96 1.39 14.40
N THR A 19 5.46 0.50 15.24
CA THR A 19 4.01 0.25 15.32
C THR A 19 3.24 1.45 15.85
N SER A 20 3.84 2.24 16.75
CA SER A 20 3.28 3.49 17.28
C SER A 20 3.17 4.62 16.24
N ARG A 21 3.80 4.49 15.07
CA ARG A 21 3.72 5.48 13.98
C ARG A 21 2.49 5.29 13.10
N VAL A 22 1.79 4.17 13.23
CA VAL A 22 0.58 3.91 12.46
C VAL A 22 -0.55 4.75 13.05
N SER A 23 -1.01 5.76 12.30
CA SER A 23 -2.13 6.59 12.75
C SER A 23 -3.45 5.82 12.72
N ASP A 24 -4.34 6.16 13.64
CA ASP A 24 -5.70 5.60 13.69
C ASP A 24 -6.47 5.87 12.39
N GLU A 25 -6.17 6.96 11.69
CA GLU A 25 -6.77 7.30 10.39
C GLU A 25 -6.50 6.22 9.33
N ILE A 26 -5.29 5.66 9.29
CA ILE A 26 -4.97 4.56 8.36
C ILE A 26 -5.77 3.32 8.73
N VAL A 27 -5.90 3.02 10.03
CA VAL A 27 -6.64 1.86 10.53
C VAL A 27 -8.13 1.98 10.24
N GLN A 28 -8.71 3.17 10.43
CA GLN A 28 -10.14 3.45 10.21
C GLN A 28 -10.53 3.43 8.74
N ASN A 29 -9.60 3.75 7.83
CA ASN A 29 -9.82 3.68 6.39
C ASN A 29 -9.73 2.26 5.82
N LEU A 30 -9.20 1.31 6.59
CA LEU A 30 -9.18 -0.09 6.19
C LEU A 30 -10.51 -0.76 6.52
N ASN A 31 -10.84 -1.78 5.74
CA ASN A 31 -12.03 -2.57 5.95
C ASN A 31 -12.00 -3.18 7.37
N PRO A 32 -12.98 -2.87 8.26
CA PRO A 32 -12.96 -3.31 9.66
C PRO A 32 -12.98 -4.83 9.85
N LYS A 33 -13.35 -5.59 8.80
CA LYS A 33 -13.29 -7.06 8.83
C LYS A 33 -11.86 -7.60 8.75
N PHE A 34 -10.89 -6.76 8.41
CA PHE A 34 -9.48 -7.10 8.29
C PHE A 34 -8.69 -6.35 9.36
N GLU A 35 -8.54 -6.98 10.52
CA GLU A 35 -7.66 -6.48 11.58
C GLU A 35 -6.19 -6.52 11.10
N LEU A 36 -5.50 -5.39 11.25
CA LEU A 36 -4.07 -5.31 10.94
C LEU A 36 -3.24 -6.11 11.94
N ARG A 37 -2.46 -7.06 11.43
CA ARG A 37 -1.49 -7.82 12.21
C ARG A 37 -0.28 -6.96 12.58
N GLU A 38 0.39 -7.30 13.68
CA GLU A 38 1.52 -6.51 14.20
C GLU A 38 2.64 -6.27 13.17
N TYR A 39 2.99 -7.26 12.35
CA TYR A 39 3.99 -7.06 11.30
C TYR A 39 3.53 -6.09 10.20
N GLN A 40 2.22 -6.00 9.93
CA GLN A 40 1.66 -5.06 8.96
C GLN A 40 1.76 -3.65 9.52
N LYS A 41 1.44 -3.46 10.81
CA LYS A 41 1.62 -2.18 11.51
C LYS A 41 3.09 -1.76 11.52
N GLU A 42 4.00 -2.69 11.81
CA GLU A 42 5.44 -2.42 11.77
C GLU A 42 5.91 -2.05 10.35
N ALA A 43 5.42 -2.74 9.32
CA ALA A 43 5.74 -2.42 7.93
C ALA A 43 5.26 -1.03 7.53
N LEU A 44 4.03 -0.65 7.90
CA LEU A 44 3.48 0.69 7.69
C LEU A 44 4.30 1.77 8.41
N GLY A 45 4.68 1.53 9.66
CA GLY A 45 5.52 2.46 10.43
C GLY A 45 6.94 2.61 9.87
N ARG A 46 7.55 1.52 9.39
CA ARG A 46 8.84 1.57 8.68
C ARG A 46 8.73 2.37 7.38
N PHE A 47 7.62 2.22 6.66
CA PHE A 47 7.34 2.99 5.45
C PHE A 47 7.18 4.48 5.75
N ASP A 48 6.38 4.85 6.75
CA ASP A 48 6.23 6.25 7.20
C ASP A 48 7.58 6.87 7.53
N PHE A 49 8.38 6.20 8.36
CA PHE A 49 9.72 6.67 8.71
C PHE A 49 10.60 6.83 7.45
N TYR A 50 10.59 5.85 6.54
CA TYR A 50 11.37 5.94 5.31
C TYR A 50 10.91 7.09 4.41
N PHE A 51 9.60 7.33 4.32
CA PHE A 51 9.04 8.31 3.40
C PHE A 51 9.21 9.74 3.92
N ASN A 52 8.96 9.96 5.22
CA ASN A 52 8.88 11.27 5.86
C ASN A 52 10.10 11.62 6.73
N GLY A 53 10.69 10.64 7.42
CA GLY A 53 11.74 10.86 8.42
C GLY A 53 13.17 10.56 7.94
N TYR A 54 13.32 9.77 6.88
CA TYR A 54 14.64 9.33 6.42
C TYR A 54 15.29 10.39 5.51
N GLN A 55 16.07 11.28 6.10
CA GLN A 55 16.75 12.40 5.41
C GLN A 55 17.67 11.98 4.26
N LYS A 56 18.20 10.74 4.28
CA LYS A 56 19.04 10.20 3.20
C LYS A 56 18.24 9.58 2.06
N ARG A 57 16.91 9.72 2.06
CA ARG A 57 16.08 9.43 0.90
C ARG A 57 16.50 10.40 -0.19
N GLN A 58 17.23 9.91 -1.19
CA GLN A 58 17.46 10.67 -2.42
C GLN A 58 16.08 11.06 -2.95
N SER A 59 15.80 12.37 -3.04
CA SER A 59 14.63 12.87 -3.74
C SER A 59 14.70 12.26 -5.14
N LYS A 60 13.82 11.29 -5.41
CA LYS A 60 13.84 10.62 -6.71
C LYS A 60 13.60 11.71 -7.74
N GLU A 61 14.49 11.85 -8.71
CA GLU A 61 14.30 12.72 -9.88
C GLU A 61 13.05 12.31 -10.71
N ASN A 62 12.35 11.24 -10.31
CA ASN A 62 11.09 10.71 -10.86
C ASN A 62 9.99 10.59 -9.79
N VAL A 63 9.73 11.63 -9.00
CA VAL A 63 8.50 11.69 -8.17
C VAL A 63 7.32 11.84 -9.12
N LEU A 64 6.35 10.93 -9.01
CA LEU A 64 5.11 11.03 -9.77
C LEU A 64 4.30 12.23 -9.27
N THR A 65 3.90 13.11 -10.17
CA THR A 65 3.00 14.24 -9.88
C THR A 65 1.55 13.84 -10.11
N GLU A 66 0.60 14.62 -9.62
CA GLU A 66 -0.84 14.37 -9.88
C GLU A 66 -1.14 14.32 -11.39
N GLU A 67 -0.43 15.15 -12.17
CA GLU A 67 -0.50 15.23 -13.63
C GLU A 67 -0.12 13.91 -14.32
N ASP A 68 0.79 13.11 -13.72
CA ASP A 68 1.18 11.80 -14.26
C ASP A 68 0.03 10.78 -14.23
N PHE A 69 -1.04 11.08 -13.50
CA PHE A 69 -2.15 10.19 -13.22
C PHE A 69 -3.48 10.61 -13.85
N GLU A 70 -3.62 11.85 -14.31
CA GLU A 70 -4.89 12.41 -14.82
C GLU A 70 -5.48 11.63 -16.01
N GLU A 71 -4.63 11.13 -16.92
CA GLU A 71 -5.06 10.42 -18.13
C GLU A 71 -4.92 8.89 -18.03
N LYS A 72 -4.56 8.36 -16.86
CA LYS A 72 -4.35 6.92 -16.68
C LYS A 72 -5.56 6.29 -15.99
N ASP A 73 -5.96 5.10 -16.47
CA ASP A 73 -6.82 4.21 -15.69
C ASP A 73 -6.02 3.70 -14.48
N ILE A 74 -6.12 4.40 -13.35
CA ILE A 74 -5.40 4.07 -12.12
C ILE A 74 -6.11 2.90 -11.45
N VAL A 75 -5.47 1.72 -11.45
CA VAL A 75 -5.85 0.62 -10.56
C VAL A 75 -5.03 0.73 -9.29
N LEU A 76 -5.66 1.15 -8.20
CA LEU A 76 -5.07 1.11 -6.86
C LEU A 76 -4.98 -0.35 -6.40
N ILE A 77 -3.78 -0.94 -6.45
CA ILE A 77 -3.51 -2.26 -5.89
C ILE A 77 -3.32 -2.08 -4.37
N SER A 78 -4.42 -2.04 -3.64
CA SER A 78 -4.42 -2.26 -2.18
C SER A 78 -4.31 -3.77 -1.92
N ASP A 79 -3.69 -4.16 -0.79
CA ASP A 79 -3.30 -5.53 -0.40
C ASP A 79 -4.47 -6.57 -0.35
N GLU A 80 -5.71 -6.18 -0.64
CA GLU A 80 -6.74 -7.14 -1.05
C GLU A 80 -6.42 -7.88 -2.38
N ALA A 81 -5.38 -7.49 -3.12
CA ALA A 81 -4.89 -8.23 -4.29
C ALA A 81 -4.49 -9.68 -3.98
N HIS A 82 -4.17 -10.00 -2.71
CA HIS A 82 -3.94 -11.39 -2.28
C HIS A 82 -5.22 -12.15 -1.89
N HIS A 83 -6.39 -11.50 -1.75
CA HIS A 83 -7.66 -12.16 -1.37
C HIS A 83 -8.62 -12.41 -2.54
N ARG A 84 -8.36 -11.88 -3.74
CA ARG A 84 -9.27 -11.96 -4.91
C ARG A 84 -8.86 -12.95 -6.01
N GLN A 85 -8.19 -14.06 -5.69
CA GLN A 85 -8.09 -15.22 -6.60
C GLN A 85 -9.20 -16.27 -6.40
N LYS A 86 -10.41 -15.85 -6.01
CA LYS A 86 -11.60 -16.70 -6.12
C LYS A 86 -12.73 -15.87 -6.72
N VAL A 87 -13.30 -16.36 -7.84
CA VAL A 87 -14.41 -15.80 -8.66
C VAL A 87 -13.91 -14.77 -9.68
N GLN A 88 -14.04 -14.91 -11.01
CA GLN A 88 -14.69 -15.91 -11.88
C GLN A 88 -14.03 -15.82 -13.27
N HIS A 89 -13.91 -16.97 -13.93
CA HIS A 89 -13.74 -17.08 -15.37
C HIS A 89 -14.74 -16.16 -16.09
N TRP A 90 -14.25 -15.07 -16.70
CA TRP A 90 -15.03 -14.32 -17.67
C TRP A 90 -15.22 -15.20 -18.89
N LYS A 91 -16.30 -16.00 -18.89
CA LYS A 91 -16.93 -16.45 -20.14
C LYS A 91 -17.18 -15.18 -20.95
N ARG A 92 -16.41 -15.00 -22.02
CA ARG A 92 -16.72 -14.06 -23.10
C ARG A 92 -18.07 -14.47 -23.69
N HIS A 93 -19.17 -14.05 -23.07
CA HIS A 93 -20.46 -13.92 -23.73
C HIS A 93 -20.39 -12.67 -24.61
N LEU A 94 -19.57 -12.76 -25.65
CA LEU A 94 -19.67 -11.90 -26.81
C LEU A 94 -20.57 -12.62 -27.82
N THR A 95 -21.84 -12.77 -27.47
CA THR A 95 -22.84 -13.39 -28.35
C THR A 95 -24.12 -12.58 -28.31
N ILE A 96 -24.28 -11.76 -29.35
CA ILE A 96 -25.54 -11.20 -29.89
C ILE A 96 -26.17 -10.07 -29.06
N LEU A 97 -25.98 -8.81 -29.53
CA LEU A 97 -27.07 -7.86 -29.83
C LEU A 97 -26.51 -6.51 -30.32
N LYS A 98 -26.02 -6.48 -31.58
CA LYS A 98 -26.39 -5.44 -32.56
C LYS A 98 -26.36 -6.07 -33.95
N LYS A 99 -27.32 -6.97 -34.16
CA LYS A 99 -27.78 -7.36 -35.49
C LYS A 99 -28.63 -6.20 -36.00
N LYS A 100 -28.14 -5.51 -37.02
CA LYS A 100 -28.93 -5.12 -38.20
C LYS A 100 -30.21 -4.31 -37.92
N ILE A 101 -30.10 -2.98 -37.96
CA ILE A 101 -30.95 -2.10 -38.80
C ILE A 101 -30.01 -1.05 -39.38
#